data_AF-A0A5B0PT17-F1
#
_entry.id   AF-A0A5B0PT17-F1
#
_cell.length_a   1.000
_cell.length_b   1.000
_cell.length_c   1.000
_cell.angle_alpha   90.00
_cell.angle_beta   90.00
_cell.angle_gamma   90.00
#
_symmetry.space_group_name_H-M   'P 1'
#
loop_
_entity.id
_entity.type
_entity.pdbx_description
1 polymer ?
#
loop_
_entity_poly.entity_id
_entity_poly.type
_entity_poly.pdbx_seq_one_letter_code
_entity_poly.pdbx_strand_id
1 'polypeptide(L)'
;MRTTTHHSTSTGFAPVTRPPSYHAKLPSLRTTYLLIYNLLSCFAWAWILEAVLVHLFLLNPTPSSLAQLLSRATEIDQKYGHSIKLIQSCAALEVVHAFLKLVRSGVLTTWMQVSSRLCIVLAILPAFPQVGKSPIYASMVLAWSCTEVIRYAHYALGLVQIKSSTLEWLRYSTFYVLYPIGAGSEAAVMFLAFR
;
A
#
# COMPACT_ATOMS: atom_id res chain seq x y z
N MET A 1 -50.02 -9.02 73.87
CA MET A 1 -49.28 -10.21 73.39
C MET A 1 -48.60 -9.82 72.09
N ARG A 2 -47.27 -9.59 72.12
CA ARG A 2 -46.48 -9.13 70.96
C ARG A 2 -46.12 -10.33 70.08
N THR A 3 -46.44 -10.27 68.79
CA THR A 3 -45.94 -11.19 67.76
C THR A 3 -44.70 -10.59 67.12
N THR A 4 -43.54 -11.20 67.38
CA THR A 4 -42.25 -10.87 66.77
C THR A 4 -42.10 -11.63 65.45
N THR A 5 -41.99 -10.90 64.34
CA THR A 5 -41.62 -11.44 63.03
C THR A 5 -40.11 -11.58 62.94
N HIS A 6 -39.61 -12.81 62.76
CA HIS A 6 -38.21 -13.08 62.47
C HIS A 6 -37.93 -12.78 60.99
N HIS A 7 -37.06 -11.80 60.71
CA HIS A 7 -36.45 -11.63 59.39
C HIS A 7 -35.16 -12.45 59.32
N SER A 8 -35.17 -13.47 58.46
CA SER A 8 -34.00 -14.26 58.07
C SER A 8 -33.19 -13.51 57.01
N THR A 9 -32.01 -13.02 57.38
CA THR A 9 -31.05 -12.38 56.48
C THR A 9 -30.36 -13.44 55.61
N SER A 10 -30.73 -13.56 54.34
CA SER A 10 -30.01 -14.43 53.39
C SER A 10 -28.69 -13.75 52.97
N THR A 11 -27.56 -14.27 53.44
CA THR A 11 -26.24 -13.90 52.96
C THR A 11 -25.97 -14.56 51.60
N GLY A 12 -26.51 -13.95 50.54
CA GLY A 12 -26.21 -14.34 49.17
C GLY A 12 -24.78 -13.92 48.80
N PHE A 13 -23.84 -14.87 48.79
CA PHE A 13 -22.54 -14.66 48.16
C PHE A 13 -22.76 -14.36 46.67
N ALA A 14 -22.28 -13.21 46.20
CA ALA A 14 -22.32 -12.87 44.79
C ALA A 14 -21.53 -13.92 43.98
N PRO A 15 -22.06 -14.41 42.85
CA PRO A 15 -21.36 -15.38 42.02
C PRO A 15 -20.05 -14.77 41.50
N VAL A 16 -18.94 -15.48 41.74
CA VAL A 16 -17.63 -15.12 41.19
C VAL A 16 -17.71 -15.18 39.67
N THR A 17 -17.70 -14.02 39.00
CA THR A 17 -17.64 -13.95 37.55
C THR A 17 -16.27 -14.43 37.10
N ARG A 18 -16.22 -15.56 36.39
CA ARG A 18 -14.97 -16.04 35.78
C ARG A 18 -14.49 -14.99 34.76
N PRO A 19 -13.20 -14.62 34.77
CA PRO A 19 -12.66 -13.76 33.73
C PRO A 19 -12.86 -14.43 32.36
N PRO A 20 -13.17 -13.67 31.30
CA PRO A 20 -13.36 -14.23 29.98
C PRO A 20 -12.08 -14.95 29.53
N SER A 21 -12.21 -16.23 29.19
CA SER A 21 -11.13 -17.04 28.63
C SER A 21 -10.63 -16.40 27.33
N TYR A 22 -9.43 -15.82 27.36
CA TYR A 22 -8.80 -15.22 26.19
C TYR A 22 -8.25 -16.33 25.28
N HIS A 23 -9.14 -17.00 24.55
CA HIS A 23 -8.71 -17.88 23.47
C HIS A 23 -8.27 -16.99 22.31
N ALA A 24 -6.96 -16.95 22.04
CA ALA A 24 -6.42 -16.34 20.84
C ALA A 24 -7.11 -16.96 19.62
N LYS A 25 -8.01 -16.20 18.98
CA LYS A 25 -8.76 -16.65 17.82
C LYS A 25 -7.76 -16.79 16.67
N LEU A 26 -7.57 -18.00 16.16
CA LEU A 26 -6.69 -18.23 15.01
C LEU A 26 -7.13 -17.31 13.85
N PRO A 27 -6.18 -16.71 13.12
CA PRO A 27 -6.51 -15.84 12.00
C PRO A 27 -7.31 -16.62 10.96
N SER A 28 -8.38 -15.99 10.46
CA SER A 28 -9.22 -16.61 9.42
C SER A 28 -8.42 -16.82 8.14
N LEU A 29 -8.78 -17.82 7.32
CA LEU A 29 -8.12 -18.06 6.02
C LEU A 29 -8.08 -16.79 5.15
N ARG A 30 -9.16 -16.00 5.16
CA ARG A 30 -9.23 -14.69 4.51
C ARG A 30 -8.17 -13.73 5.05
N THR A 31 -8.05 -13.63 6.37
CA THR A 31 -7.06 -12.75 7.02
C THR A 31 -5.64 -13.17 6.66
N THR A 32 -5.33 -14.47 6.70
CA THR A 32 -4.02 -15.01 6.36
C THR A 32 -3.68 -14.76 4.89
N TYR A 33 -4.61 -15.04 3.98
CA TYR A 33 -4.43 -14.75 2.54
C TYR A 33 -4.14 -13.26 2.29
N LEU A 34 -4.97 -12.37 2.83
CA LEU A 34 -4.79 -10.92 2.65
C LEU A 34 -3.48 -10.45 3.29
N LEU A 35 -3.07 -11.02 4.43
CA LEU A 35 -1.82 -10.67 5.08
C LEU A 35 -0.63 -11.02 4.18
N ILE A 36 -0.60 -12.25 3.64
CA ILE A 36 0.44 -12.69 2.71
C ILE A 36 0.46 -11.80 1.47
N TYR A 37 -0.70 -11.52 0.88
CA TYR A 37 -0.81 -10.63 -0.28
C TYR A 37 -0.22 -9.25 -0.01
N ASN A 38 -0.64 -8.60 1.08
CA ASN A 38 -0.15 -7.25 1.43
C ASN A 38 1.35 -7.25 1.75
N LEU A 39 1.87 -8.26 2.44
CA LEU A 39 3.30 -8.35 2.74
C LEU A 39 4.12 -8.55 1.45
N LEU A 40 3.72 -9.48 0.58
CA LEU A 40 4.40 -9.70 -0.70
C LEU A 40 4.39 -8.44 -1.56
N SER A 41 3.25 -7.76 -1.68
CA SER A 41 3.16 -6.50 -2.42
C SER A 41 4.01 -5.40 -1.78
N CYS A 42 4.04 -5.31 -0.45
CA CYS A 42 4.89 -4.37 0.28
C CYS A 42 6.37 -4.61 -0.03
N PHE A 43 6.84 -5.85 0.04
CA PHE A 43 8.24 -6.20 -0.24
C PHE A 43 8.58 -5.97 -1.72
N ALA A 44 7.68 -6.33 -2.64
CA ALA A 44 7.89 -6.12 -4.06
C ALA A 44 8.07 -4.63 -4.39
N TRP A 45 7.21 -3.76 -3.86
CA TRP A 45 7.35 -2.31 -4.04
C TRP A 45 8.53 -1.71 -3.29
N ALA A 46 8.89 -2.23 -2.11
CA ALA A 46 10.07 -1.80 -1.37
C ALA A 46 11.35 -2.12 -2.15
N TRP A 47 11.42 -3.30 -2.76
CA TRP A 47 12.53 -3.69 -3.63
C TRP A 47 12.63 -2.78 -4.87
N ILE A 48 11.51 -2.44 -5.51
CA ILE A 48 11.52 -1.46 -6.62
C ILE A 48 12.02 -0.09 -6.13
N LEU A 49 11.51 0.39 -4.99
CA LEU A 49 11.91 1.67 -4.42
C LEU A 49 13.43 1.70 -4.17
N GLU A 50 13.95 0.69 -3.48
CA GLU A 50 15.37 0.57 -3.19
C GLU A 50 16.20 0.49 -4.49
N ALA A 51 15.81 -0.35 -5.43
CA ALA A 51 16.51 -0.52 -6.70
C ALA A 51 16.58 0.79 -7.52
N VAL A 52 15.49 1.57 -7.53
CA VAL A 52 15.44 2.88 -8.18
C VAL A 52 16.31 3.90 -7.44
N LEU A 53 16.24 3.97 -6.11
CA LEU A 53 17.06 4.88 -5.30
C LEU A 53 18.56 4.57 -5.45
N VAL A 54 18.95 3.29 -5.38
CA VAL A 54 20.32 2.85 -5.61
C VAL A 54 20.79 3.25 -7.01
N HIS A 55 19.94 3.02 -8.03
CA HIS A 55 20.27 3.34 -9.41
C HIS A 55 20.51 4.84 -9.63
N LEU A 56 19.66 5.68 -9.02
CA LEU A 56 19.75 7.13 -9.15
C LEU A 56 20.95 7.70 -8.39
N PHE A 57 21.14 7.27 -7.14
CA PHE A 57 22.03 7.98 -6.19
C PHE A 57 23.32 7.25 -5.85
N LEU A 58 23.37 5.91 -5.90
CA LEU A 58 24.45 5.14 -5.26
C LEU A 58 25.37 4.41 -6.23
N LEU A 59 25.02 4.27 -7.51
CA LEU A 59 25.82 3.51 -8.47
C LEU A 59 27.14 4.19 -8.90
N ASN A 60 27.38 5.47 -8.59
CA ASN A 60 28.65 6.14 -8.93
C ASN A 60 29.09 7.18 -7.87
N PRO A 61 30.37 7.20 -7.49
CA PRO A 61 30.91 8.05 -6.42
C PRO A 61 31.13 9.53 -6.80
N THR A 62 30.90 9.94 -8.05
CA THR A 62 31.03 11.34 -8.47
C THR A 62 29.84 12.17 -8.00
N PRO A 63 30.02 13.43 -7.55
CA PRO A 63 28.91 14.30 -7.19
C PRO A 63 27.95 14.43 -8.38
N SER A 64 26.74 13.91 -8.22
CA SER A 64 25.76 13.84 -9.30
C SER A 64 25.24 15.23 -9.63
N SER A 65 25.66 15.79 -10.76
CA SER A 65 25.00 16.97 -11.31
C SER A 65 23.54 16.61 -11.67
N LEU A 66 22.66 17.61 -11.70
CA LEU A 66 21.25 17.41 -12.07
C LEU A 66 21.13 16.73 -13.44
N ALA A 67 22.00 17.08 -14.39
CA ALA A 67 22.04 16.46 -15.72
C ALA A 67 22.35 14.94 -15.65
N GLN A 68 23.26 14.51 -14.78
CA GLN A 68 23.57 13.09 -14.61
C GLN A 68 22.41 12.34 -13.95
N LEU A 69 21.75 12.94 -12.96
CA LEU A 69 20.58 12.34 -12.31
C LEU A 69 19.44 12.15 -13.32
N LEU A 70 19.16 13.17 -14.13
CA LEU A 70 18.15 13.11 -15.17
C LEU A 70 18.50 12.07 -16.24
N SER A 71 19.78 11.96 -16.62
CA SER A 71 20.23 10.92 -17.55
C SER A 71 19.99 9.51 -17.00
N ARG A 72 20.34 9.25 -15.73
CA ARG A 72 20.09 7.95 -15.09
C ARG A 72 18.60 7.64 -14.97
N ALA A 73 17.79 8.66 -14.68
CA ALA A 73 16.34 8.52 -14.61
C ALA A 73 15.71 7.99 -15.92
N THR A 74 16.35 8.22 -17.08
CA THR A 74 15.88 7.68 -18.36
C THR A 74 16.07 6.16 -18.52
N GLU A 75 16.91 5.53 -17.68
CA GLU A 75 17.22 4.10 -17.76
C GLU A 75 16.26 3.22 -16.93
N ILE A 76 15.38 3.83 -16.13
CA ILE A 76 14.55 3.11 -15.16
C ILE A 76 13.60 2.11 -15.84
N ASP A 77 12.92 2.51 -16.92
CA ASP A 77 12.02 1.60 -17.65
C ASP A 77 12.80 0.43 -18.27
N GLN A 78 13.99 0.68 -18.81
CA GLN A 78 14.81 -0.38 -19.40
C GLN A 78 15.25 -1.42 -18.37
N LYS A 79 15.64 -0.99 -17.15
CA LYS A 79 16.16 -1.89 -16.11
C LYS A 79 15.07 -2.57 -15.30
N TYR A 80 14.01 -1.84 -14.96
CA TYR A 80 13.01 -2.29 -13.98
C TYR A 80 11.58 -2.33 -14.54
N GLY A 81 11.36 -1.87 -15.78
CA GLY A 81 10.02 -1.76 -16.38
C GLY A 81 9.26 -3.08 -16.44
N HIS A 82 9.93 -4.22 -16.68
CA HIS A 82 9.27 -5.53 -16.64
C HIS A 82 8.73 -5.87 -15.24
N SER A 83 9.55 -5.68 -14.21
CA SER A 83 9.16 -5.92 -12.83
C SER A 83 8.05 -4.97 -12.38
N ILE A 84 8.14 -3.69 -12.75
CA ILE A 84 7.11 -2.69 -12.45
C ILE A 84 5.78 -3.09 -13.11
N LYS A 85 5.80 -3.50 -14.39
CA LYS A 85 4.61 -3.99 -15.10
C LYS A 85 4.00 -5.20 -14.40
N LEU A 86 4.81 -6.17 -13.98
CA LEU A 86 4.34 -7.36 -13.29
C LEU A 86 3.69 -7.02 -11.94
N ILE A 87 4.40 -6.27 -11.09
CA ILE A 87 3.93 -5.89 -9.75
C ILE A 87 2.66 -5.03 -9.85
N GLN A 88 2.63 -4.07 -10.78
CA GLN A 88 1.46 -3.23 -11.01
C GLN A 88 0.27 -4.05 -11.56
N SER A 89 0.51 -5.09 -12.36
CA SER A 89 -0.53 -6.00 -12.84
C SER A 89 -1.16 -6.80 -11.70
N CYS A 90 -0.38 -7.20 -10.70
CA CYS A 90 -0.92 -7.87 -9.51
C CYS A 90 -1.92 -7.00 -8.74
N ALA A 91 -1.84 -5.67 -8.81
CA ALA A 91 -2.80 -4.76 -8.19
C ALA A 91 -4.24 -4.92 -8.75
N ALA A 92 -4.42 -5.55 -9.92
CA ALA A 92 -5.75 -5.90 -10.43
C ALA A 92 -6.51 -6.82 -9.45
N LEU A 93 -5.81 -7.63 -8.65
CA LEU A 93 -6.41 -8.48 -7.62
C LEU A 93 -7.12 -7.65 -6.54
N GLU A 94 -6.73 -6.39 -6.31
CA GLU A 94 -7.40 -5.54 -5.34
C GLU A 94 -8.82 -5.18 -5.76
N VAL A 95 -9.02 -4.98 -7.07
CA VAL A 95 -10.37 -4.76 -7.62
C VAL A 95 -11.22 -6.00 -7.39
N VAL A 96 -10.64 -7.20 -7.56
CA VAL A 96 -11.30 -8.48 -7.27
C VAL A 96 -11.61 -8.60 -5.78
N HIS A 97 -10.68 -8.23 -4.89
CA HIS A 97 -10.90 -8.26 -3.44
C HIS A 97 -12.03 -7.32 -3.01
N ALA A 98 -12.10 -6.12 -3.59
CA ALA A 98 -13.17 -5.17 -3.34
C ALA A 98 -14.52 -5.72 -3.86
N PHE A 99 -14.54 -6.25 -5.08
CA PHE A 99 -15.73 -6.82 -5.71
C PHE A 99 -16.31 -8.00 -4.90
N LEU A 100 -15.44 -8.90 -4.44
CA LEU A 100 -15.81 -10.05 -3.59
C LEU A 100 -16.08 -9.66 -2.13
N LYS A 101 -16.03 -8.37 -1.77
CA LYS A 101 -16.18 -7.86 -0.39
C LYS A 101 -15.20 -8.50 0.61
N LEU A 102 -14.02 -8.92 0.11
CA LEU A 102 -12.90 -9.36 0.93
C LEU A 102 -12.24 -8.20 1.68
N VAL A 103 -12.51 -6.97 1.26
CA VAL A 103 -12.13 -5.73 1.95
C VAL A 103 -13.31 -4.77 2.00
N ARG A 104 -13.28 -3.79 2.92
CA ARG A 104 -14.36 -2.79 3.09
C ARG A 104 -14.28 -1.63 2.08
N SER A 105 -13.38 -1.69 1.11
CA SER A 105 -13.15 -0.63 0.13
C SER A 105 -14.28 -0.55 -0.91
N GLY A 106 -14.57 0.65 -1.39
CA GLY A 106 -15.51 0.84 -2.51
C GLY A 106 -14.93 0.29 -3.82
N VAL A 107 -15.69 -0.54 -4.52
CA VAL A 107 -15.24 -1.18 -5.77
C VAL A 107 -14.86 -0.14 -6.83
N LEU A 108 -15.70 0.88 -7.01
CA LEU A 108 -15.48 1.91 -8.03
C LEU A 108 -14.21 2.72 -7.78
N THR A 109 -13.94 3.10 -6.52
CA THR A 109 -12.76 3.89 -6.18
C THR A 109 -11.48 3.07 -6.32
N THR A 110 -11.47 1.82 -5.86
CA THR A 110 -10.34 0.90 -6.08
C THR A 110 -10.11 0.65 -7.57
N TRP A 111 -11.18 0.46 -8.33
CA TRP A 111 -11.10 0.27 -9.78
C TRP A 111 -10.46 1.47 -10.48
N MET A 112 -10.93 2.70 -10.23
CA MET A 112 -10.37 3.91 -10.85
C MET A 112 -8.88 4.10 -10.52
N GLN A 113 -8.50 3.85 -9.27
CA GLN A 113 -7.11 4.00 -8.83
C GLN A 113 -6.17 2.97 -9.45
N VAL A 114 -6.64 1.74 -9.64
CA VAL A 114 -5.84 0.66 -10.22
C VAL A 114 -5.83 0.76 -11.75
N SER A 115 -6.96 1.08 -12.38
CA SER A 115 -7.07 1.17 -13.84
C SER A 115 -6.24 2.31 -14.43
N SER A 116 -6.14 3.46 -13.76
CA SER A 116 -5.26 4.57 -14.18
C SER A 116 -3.82 4.09 -14.37
N ARG A 117 -3.29 3.42 -13.34
CA ARG A 117 -1.90 2.94 -13.33
C ARG A 117 -1.68 1.79 -14.30
N LEU A 118 -2.63 0.85 -14.39
CA LEU A 118 -2.59 -0.24 -15.37
C LEU A 118 -2.61 0.27 -16.81
N CYS A 119 -3.39 1.30 -17.11
CA CYS A 119 -3.42 1.93 -18.44
C CYS A 119 -2.02 2.40 -18.84
N ILE A 120 -1.30 3.06 -17.92
CA ILE A 120 0.06 3.53 -18.20
C ILE A 120 1.00 2.35 -18.47
N VAL A 121 1.02 1.34 -17.60
CA VAL A 121 2.02 0.26 -17.70
C VAL A 121 1.72 -0.76 -18.80
N LEU A 122 0.44 -1.03 -19.09
CA LEU A 122 0.00 -2.06 -20.05
C LEU A 122 -0.38 -1.50 -21.42
N ALA A 123 -0.83 -0.25 -21.52
CA ALA A 123 -1.23 0.34 -22.80
C ALA A 123 -0.22 1.41 -23.27
N ILE A 124 0.06 2.42 -22.45
CA ILE A 124 0.90 3.56 -22.85
C ILE A 124 2.36 3.18 -23.04
N LEU A 125 2.99 2.50 -22.06
CA LEU A 125 4.41 2.14 -22.18
C LEU A 125 4.71 1.22 -23.37
N PRO A 126 3.90 0.18 -23.67
CA PRO A 126 4.13 -0.63 -24.87
C PRO A 126 3.86 0.11 -26.18
N ALA A 127 2.86 1.00 -26.22
CA ALA A 127 2.53 1.79 -27.42
C ALA A 127 3.55 2.91 -27.69
N PHE A 128 4.11 3.51 -26.64
CA PHE A 128 5.00 4.66 -26.72
C PHE A 128 6.26 4.45 -25.85
N PRO A 129 7.23 3.62 -26.30
CA PRO A 129 8.43 3.32 -25.53
C PRO A 129 9.30 4.53 -25.18
N GLN A 130 9.18 5.63 -25.95
CA GLN A 130 9.86 6.90 -25.67
C GLN A 130 9.48 7.49 -24.31
N VAL A 131 8.27 7.20 -23.82
CA VAL A 131 7.77 7.71 -22.54
C VAL A 131 8.57 7.11 -21.36
N GLY A 132 8.93 5.82 -21.46
CA GLY A 132 9.79 5.15 -20.46
C GLY A 132 11.20 5.71 -20.40
N LYS A 133 11.66 6.40 -21.45
CA LYS A 133 12.96 7.10 -21.51
C LYS A 133 12.91 8.53 -20.96
N SER A 134 11.78 8.96 -20.42
CA SER A 134 11.65 10.28 -19.81
C SER A 134 12.04 10.24 -18.33
N PRO A 135 12.77 11.25 -17.80
CA PRO A 135 13.02 11.32 -16.36
C PRO A 135 11.73 11.47 -15.53
N ILE A 136 10.62 11.90 -16.16
CA ILE A 136 9.30 11.98 -15.53
C ILE A 136 8.77 10.57 -15.19
N TYR A 137 9.13 9.55 -15.97
CA TYR A 137 8.78 8.18 -15.64
C TYR A 137 9.41 7.74 -14.32
N ALA A 138 10.67 8.10 -14.06
CA ALA A 138 11.33 7.78 -12.80
C ALA A 138 10.67 8.45 -11.59
N SER A 139 10.25 9.72 -11.72
CA SER A 139 9.55 10.40 -10.62
C SER A 139 8.19 9.78 -10.33
N MET A 140 7.47 9.33 -11.37
CA MET A 140 6.24 8.56 -11.25
C MET A 140 6.47 7.24 -10.49
N VAL A 141 7.46 6.46 -10.90
CA VAL A 141 7.79 5.17 -10.25
C VAL A 141 8.22 5.36 -8.80
N LEU A 142 8.99 6.41 -8.48
CA LEU A 142 9.35 6.75 -7.10
C LEU A 142 8.11 7.10 -6.27
N ALA A 143 7.22 7.94 -6.80
CA ALA A 143 6.00 8.33 -6.09
C ALA A 143 5.07 7.12 -5.84
N TRP A 144 4.92 6.26 -6.85
CA TRP A 144 4.15 5.03 -6.74
C TRP A 144 4.73 4.09 -5.71
N SER A 145 6.01 3.73 -5.84
CA SER A 145 6.66 2.77 -4.95
C SER A 145 6.66 3.22 -3.49
N CYS A 146 6.97 4.49 -3.20
CA CYS A 146 6.84 5.05 -1.85
C CYS A 146 5.42 4.92 -1.30
N THR A 147 4.40 5.31 -2.08
CA THR A 147 3.00 5.28 -1.64
C THR A 147 2.53 3.85 -1.40
N GLU A 148 2.89 2.93 -2.28
CA GLU A 148 2.48 1.53 -2.23
C GLU A 148 3.10 0.79 -1.04
N VAL A 149 4.38 1.00 -0.75
CA VAL A 149 5.03 0.43 0.45
C VAL A 149 4.27 0.81 1.71
N ILE A 150 3.98 2.11 1.89
CA ILE A 150 3.28 2.62 3.07
C ILE A 150 1.86 2.03 3.15
N ARG A 151 1.16 1.98 2.01
CA ARG A 151 -0.22 1.48 1.92
C ARG A 151 -0.32 0.01 2.29
N TYR A 152 0.52 -0.83 1.68
CA TYR A 152 0.51 -2.27 1.94
C TYR A 152 0.98 -2.61 3.35
N ALA A 153 1.99 -1.90 3.87
CA ALA A 153 2.40 -2.06 5.27
C ALA A 153 1.26 -1.70 6.24
N HIS A 154 0.55 -0.61 5.99
CA HIS A 154 -0.62 -0.23 6.79
C HIS A 154 -1.76 -1.26 6.70
N TYR A 155 -2.02 -1.82 5.52
CA TYR A 155 -3.03 -2.88 5.36
C TYR A 155 -2.64 -4.18 6.09
N ALA A 156 -1.37 -4.58 6.01
CA ALA A 156 -0.86 -5.75 6.73
C ALA A 156 -1.00 -5.59 8.25
N LEU A 157 -0.57 -4.44 8.81
CA LEU A 157 -0.70 -4.16 10.25
C LEU A 157 -2.18 -4.09 10.69
N GLY A 158 -3.05 -3.50 9.86
CA GLY A 158 -4.49 -3.44 10.12
C GLY A 158 -5.14 -4.82 10.20
N LEU A 159 -4.66 -5.81 9.45
CA LEU A 159 -5.18 -7.19 9.49
C LEU A 159 -4.82 -7.91 10.79
N VAL A 160 -3.63 -7.64 11.35
CA VAL A 160 -3.18 -8.18 12.65
C VAL A 160 -3.64 -7.34 13.84
N GLN A 161 -4.52 -6.37 13.62
CA GLN A 161 -5.06 -5.45 14.65
C GLN A 161 -3.99 -4.60 15.36
N ILE A 162 -2.84 -4.38 14.70
CA ILE A 162 -1.80 -3.47 15.18
C ILE A 162 -2.02 -2.11 14.55
N LYS A 163 -2.29 -1.10 15.38
CA LYS A 163 -2.35 0.30 14.94
C LYS A 163 -1.00 0.96 15.15
N SER A 164 -0.33 1.32 14.06
CA SER A 164 0.93 2.09 14.12
C SER A 164 0.66 3.55 13.80
N SER A 165 0.76 4.41 14.82
CA SER A 165 0.62 5.86 14.67
C SER A 165 1.66 6.44 13.70
N THR A 166 2.86 5.87 13.66
CA THR A 166 3.92 6.29 12.74
C THR A 166 3.55 6.04 11.28
N LEU A 167 3.02 4.84 10.95
CA LEU A 167 2.60 4.55 9.58
C LEU A 167 1.38 5.38 9.16
N GLU A 168 0.45 5.61 10.09
CA GLU A 168 -0.71 6.45 9.83
C GLU A 168 -0.29 7.90 9.57
N TRP A 169 0.61 8.45 10.40
CA TRP A 169 1.19 9.78 10.18
C TRP A 169 1.94 9.84 8.85
N LEU A 170 2.79 8.85 8.56
CA LEU A 170 3.56 8.81 7.33
C LEU A 170 2.64 8.81 6.12
N ARG A 171 1.59 7.97 6.13
CA ARG A 171 0.60 7.91 5.05
C ARG A 171 -0.03 9.27 4.77
N TYR A 172 -0.47 9.98 5.80
CA TYR A 172 -1.10 11.29 5.60
C TYR A 172 -0.09 12.38 5.21
N SER A 173 1.08 12.43 5.83
CA SER A 173 2.12 13.42 5.54
C SER A 173 2.68 13.24 4.12
N THR A 174 3.01 12.01 3.73
CA THR A 174 3.53 11.74 2.39
C THR A 174 2.48 11.93 1.32
N PHE A 175 1.20 11.72 1.63
CA PHE A 175 0.11 11.93 0.67
C PHE A 175 0.11 13.36 0.11
N TYR A 176 0.33 14.38 0.94
CA TYR A 176 0.37 15.78 0.48
C TYR A 176 1.48 16.06 -0.57
N VAL A 177 2.59 15.31 -0.51
CA VAL A 177 3.73 15.52 -1.41
C VAL A 177 3.70 14.55 -2.58
N LEU A 178 3.49 13.27 -2.30
CA LEU A 178 3.53 12.20 -3.30
C LEU A 178 2.31 12.20 -4.20
N TYR A 179 1.14 12.68 -3.74
CA TYR A 179 -0.04 12.72 -4.60
C TYR A 179 0.10 13.70 -5.77
N PRO A 180 0.52 14.97 -5.57
CA PRO A 180 0.82 15.88 -6.68
C PRO A 180 1.93 15.35 -7.60
N ILE A 181 2.98 14.76 -7.05
CA ILE A 181 4.09 14.20 -7.85
C ILE A 181 3.61 13.01 -8.67
N GLY A 182 2.88 12.08 -8.06
CA GLY A 182 2.35 10.88 -8.71
C GLY A 182 1.35 11.24 -9.81
N ALA A 183 0.24 11.91 -9.46
CA ALA A 183 -0.78 12.27 -10.44
C ALA A 183 -0.25 13.23 -11.52
N GLY A 184 0.60 14.19 -11.13
CA GLY A 184 1.22 15.12 -12.07
C GLY A 184 2.18 14.43 -13.05
N SER A 185 2.98 13.48 -12.57
CA SER A 185 3.88 12.70 -13.43
C SER A 185 3.12 11.71 -14.32
N GLU A 186 2.03 11.10 -13.84
CA GLU A 186 1.12 10.29 -14.67
C GLU A 186 0.56 11.11 -15.83
N ALA A 187 0.01 12.30 -15.53
CA ALA A 187 -0.53 13.20 -16.55
C ALA A 187 0.54 13.66 -17.55
N ALA A 188 1.75 13.98 -17.08
CA ALA A 188 2.86 14.39 -17.94
C ALA A 188 3.37 13.23 -18.83
N VAL A 189 3.45 12.01 -18.30
CA VAL A 189 3.78 10.78 -19.03
C VAL A 189 2.75 10.52 -20.13
N MET A 190 1.46 10.67 -19.83
CA MET A 190 0.40 10.55 -20.84
C MET A 190 0.50 11.66 -21.90
N PHE A 191 0.73 12.91 -21.49
CA PHE A 191 0.90 14.03 -22.43
C PHE A 191 2.09 13.81 -23.38
N LEU A 192 3.21 13.32 -22.87
CA LEU A 192 4.38 12.97 -23.68
C LEU A 192 4.13 11.83 -24.67
N ALA A 193 3.16 10.96 -24.40
CA ALA A 193 2.80 9.87 -25.30
C ALA A 193 2.08 10.37 -26.56
N PHE A 194 1.23 11.40 -26.42
CA PHE A 194 0.35 11.91 -27.47
C PHE A 194 0.88 13.15 -28.20
N ARG A 195 2.11 13.60 -27.90
CA ARG A 195 2.77 14.74 -28.53
C ARG A 195 3.82 14.29 -29.54
#